data_AF-A0A529MM60-F1
#
_entry.id   AF-A0A529MM60-F1
#
_cell.length_a   1.000
_cell.length_b   1.000
_cell.length_c   1.000
_cell.angle_alpha   90.00
_cell.angle_beta   90.00
_cell.angle_gamma   90.00
#
_symmetry.space_group_name_H-M   'P 1'
#
loop_
_entity.id
_entity.type
_entity.pdbx_description
1 polymer ?
#
loop_
_entity_poly.entity_id
_entity_poly.type
_entity_poly.pdbx_seq_one_letter_code
_entity_poly.pdbx_strand_id
1 'polypeptide(L)' 'MADPMPKIKTVELGTIARRALALPARILFPPVCAGCRRHVSQPGVLCGTCWPKLRLLERPWCAVMGTPFTHDMGEGFL' A
#
# COMPACT_ATOMS: atom_id res chain seq x y z
N MET A 1 6.36 50.85 10.69
CA MET A 1 5.45 50.05 9.85
C MET A 1 6.26 49.32 8.79
N ALA A 2 6.76 48.13 9.12
CA ALA A 2 7.29 47.17 8.15
C ALA A 2 6.74 45.82 8.59
N ASP A 3 5.72 45.34 7.89
CA ASP A 3 5.10 44.06 8.14
C ASP A 3 6.07 42.90 7.80
N PRO A 4 5.98 41.76 8.52
CA PRO A 4 6.75 40.56 8.19
C PRO A 4 6.20 39.88 6.93
N MET A 5 7.10 39.41 6.05
CA MET A 5 6.74 38.62 4.86
C MET A 5 6.12 37.25 5.25
N PRO A 6 5.01 36.82 4.64
CA PRO A 6 4.40 35.53 4.92
C PRO A 6 5.11 34.38 4.16
N LYS A 7 5.56 33.34 4.89
CA LYS A 7 6.04 32.06 4.32
C LYS A 7 4.84 31.15 4.01
N ILE A 8 4.49 30.98 2.75
CA ILE A 8 3.48 29.99 2.33
C ILE A 8 3.70 29.62 0.84
N LYS A 9 3.55 28.34 0.48
CA LYS A 9 3.32 27.76 -0.89
C LYS A 9 4.36 26.81 -1.53
N THR A 10 5.26 26.15 -0.80
CA THR A 10 6.10 25.07 -1.41
C THR A 10 5.51 23.66 -1.32
N VAL A 11 4.51 23.43 -0.46
CA VAL A 11 3.96 22.07 -0.21
C VAL A 11 2.92 21.64 -1.26
N GLU A 12 2.15 22.56 -1.85
CA GLU A 12 1.05 22.21 -2.77
C GLU A 12 1.49 21.79 -4.17
N LEU A 13 2.59 22.36 -4.69
CA LEU A 13 3.05 22.09 -6.06
C LEU A 13 3.55 20.63 -6.22
N GLY A 14 4.17 20.08 -5.18
CA GLY A 14 4.70 18.71 -5.20
C GLY A 14 3.63 17.63 -5.23
N THR A 15 2.47 17.85 -4.60
CA THR A 15 1.39 16.85 -4.51
C THR A 15 0.62 16.73 -5.82
N ILE A 16 0.40 17.86 -6.52
CA ILE A 16 -0.27 17.89 -7.82
C ILE A 16 0.61 17.24 -8.89
N ALA A 17 1.91 17.59 -8.92
CA ALA A 17 2.87 17.01 -9.86
C ALA A 17 2.96 15.48 -9.74
N ARG A 18 3.01 14.94 -8.52
CA ARG A 18 3.06 13.49 -8.28
C ARG A 18 1.78 12.76 -8.71
N ARG A 19 0.61 13.38 -8.57
CA ARG A 19 -0.66 12.79 -9.02
C ARG A 19 -0.77 12.70 -10.54
N ALA A 20 -0.27 13.71 -11.26
CA ALA A 20 -0.25 13.72 -12.72
C ALA A 20 0.63 12.60 -13.29
N LEU A 21 1.82 12.37 -12.70
CA LEU A 21 2.70 11.27 -13.12
C LEU A 21 2.07 9.87 -12.97
N ALA A 22 1.16 9.68 -12.02
CA ALA A 22 0.53 8.39 -11.76
C ALA A 22 -0.64 8.07 -12.71
N LEU A 23 -1.12 9.03 -13.50
CA LEU A 23 -2.29 8.87 -14.37
C LEU A 23 -2.14 7.77 -15.44
N PRO A 24 -1.06 7.73 -16.25
CA PRO A 24 -0.89 6.67 -17.26
C PRO A 24 -0.82 5.28 -16.62
N ALA A 25 -0.14 5.15 -15.48
CA ALA A 25 -0.08 3.89 -14.74
C ALA A 25 -1.47 3.42 -14.28
N ARG A 26 -2.36 4.33 -13.85
CA ARG A 26 -3.74 3.98 -13.46
C ARG A 26 -4.63 3.57 -14.63
N ILE A 27 -4.33 4.02 -15.84
CA ILE A 27 -5.07 3.63 -17.05
C ILE A 27 -4.61 2.24 -17.52
N LEU A 28 -3.30 2.03 -17.61
CA LEU A 28 -2.72 0.74 -18.03
C LEU A 28 -2.91 -0.35 -16.96
N PHE A 29 -2.83 0.03 -15.69
CA PHE A 29 -2.95 -0.85 -14.53
C PHE A 29 -4.05 -0.32 -13.59
N PRO A 30 -5.33 -0.57 -13.93
CA PRO A 30 -6.42 -0.16 -13.07
C PRO A 30 -6.31 -0.81 -11.69
N PRO A 31 -6.70 -0.10 -10.62
CA PRO A 31 -6.69 -0.67 -9.28
C PRO A 31 -7.69 -1.82 -9.19
N VAL A 32 -7.19 -3.01 -8.85
CA VAL A 32 -7.97 -4.24 -8.70
C VAL A 32 -7.71 -4.89 -7.34
N CYS A 33 -8.72 -5.57 -6.82
CA CYS A 33 -8.65 -6.34 -5.58
C CYS A 33 -7.60 -7.46 -5.71
N ALA A 34 -6.67 -7.55 -4.76
CA ALA A 34 -5.62 -8.58 -4.76
C ALA A 34 -6.18 -10.01 -4.65
N GLY A 35 -7.38 -10.20 -4.10
CA GLY A 35 -8.01 -11.52 -3.98
C GLY A 35 -8.81 -11.97 -5.21
N CYS A 36 -9.67 -11.10 -5.74
CA CYS A 36 -10.64 -11.48 -6.79
C CYS A 36 -10.54 -10.66 -8.09
N ARG A 37 -9.60 -9.72 -8.19
CA ARG A 37 -9.39 -8.81 -9.34
C ARG A 37 -10.56 -7.89 -9.71
N ARG A 38 -11.58 -7.76 -8.86
CA ARG A 38 -12.65 -6.74 -9.01
C ARG A 38 -12.06 -5.33 -8.90
N HIS A 39 -12.56 -4.37 -9.68
CA HIS A 39 -12.17 -2.96 -9.56
C HIS A 39 -12.42 -2.41 -8.14
N VAL A 40 -11.44 -1.65 -7.65
CA VAL A 40 -11.45 -1.02 -6.32
C VAL A 40 -11.04 0.45 -6.44
N SER A 41 -11.26 1.24 -5.38
CA SER A 41 -11.01 2.68 -5.41
C SER A 41 -9.53 3.07 -5.45
N GLN A 42 -8.65 2.24 -4.87
CA GLN A 42 -7.22 2.52 -4.72
C GLN A 42 -6.39 1.23 -4.85
N PRO A 43 -5.15 1.30 -5.33
CA PRO A 43 -4.24 0.15 -5.30
C PRO A 43 -4.00 -0.35 -3.87
N GLY A 44 -3.79 -1.66 -3.69
CA GLY A 44 -3.44 -2.25 -2.40
C GLY A 44 -4.60 -2.49 -1.42
N VAL A 45 -5.85 -2.32 -1.86
CA VAL A 45 -7.04 -2.60 -1.03
C VAL A 45 -7.74 -3.89 -1.47
N LEU A 46 -8.49 -4.51 -0.55
CA LEU A 46 -9.41 -5.62 -0.87
C LEU A 46 -10.84 -5.09 -0.97
N CYS A 47 -11.65 -5.74 -1.80
CA CYS A 47 -13.08 -5.48 -1.82
C CYS A 47 -13.77 -6.01 -0.54
N GLY A 48 -14.96 -5.52 -0.24
CA GLY A 48 -15.71 -5.92 0.96
C GLY A 48 -16.02 -7.42 1.06
N THR A 49 -16.02 -8.16 -0.06
CA THR A 49 -16.21 -9.62 -0.06
C THR A 49 -14.92 -10.41 0.19
N CYS A 50 -13.76 -9.88 -0.18
CA CYS A 50 -12.46 -10.51 0.05
C CYS A 50 -11.89 -10.14 1.43
N TRP A 51 -12.19 -8.95 1.93
CA TRP A 51 -11.73 -8.46 3.23
C TRP A 51 -11.93 -9.47 4.38
N PRO A 52 -13.14 -10.04 4.62
CA PRO A 52 -13.33 -10.99 5.72
C PRO A 52 -12.63 -12.34 5.53
N LYS A 53 -12.14 -12.65 4.32
CA LYS A 53 -11.41 -13.89 4.02
C LYS A 53 -9.91 -13.75 4.26
N LEU A 54 -9.42 -12.52 4.46
CA LEU A 54 -8.01 -12.26 4.72
C LEU A 54 -7.62 -12.87 6.07
N ARG A 55 -6.57 -13.69 6.06
CA ARG A 55 -5.91 -14.18 7.27
C ARG A 55 -4.64 -13.36 7.46
N LEU A 56 -4.53 -12.68 8.60
CA LEU A 56 -3.29 -12.01 8.97
C LEU A 56 -2.27 -13.10 9.34
N LEU A 57 -1.07 -12.98 8.79
CA LEU A 57 0.02 -13.91 9.05
C LEU A 57 0.76 -13.46 10.32
N GLU A 58 0.61 -14.22 11.40
CA GLU A 58 1.39 -14.07 12.64
C GLU A 58 2.50 -15.12 12.64
N ARG A 59 3.56 -14.92 13.44
CA ARG A 59 4.62 -15.92 13.64
C ARG A 59 4.02 -17.26 14.11
N PRO A 60 4.62 -18.41 13.73
CA PRO A 60 5.91 -18.58 13.04
C PRO A 60 5.80 -18.62 11.50
N TRP A 61 6.66 -17.86 10.82
CA TRP A 61 6.81 -17.88 9.36
C TRP A 61 8.29 -17.71 8.98
N CYS A 62 8.67 -18.23 7.80
CA CYS A 62 10.03 -18.07 7.26
C CYS A 62 10.31 -16.60 6.93
N ALA A 63 11.38 -16.02 7.50
CA ALA A 63 11.75 -14.62 7.26
C ALA A 63 12.10 -14.30 5.79
N VAL A 64 12.51 -15.32 5.01
CA VAL A 64 12.86 -15.18 3.60
C VAL A 64 11.65 -15.37 2.69
N MET A 65 10.91 -16.48 2.87
CA MET A 65 9.83 -16.89 1.96
C MET A 65 8.43 -16.41 2.38
N GLY A 66 8.23 -16.04 3.64
CA GLY A 66 6.93 -15.68 4.19
C GLY A 66 5.94 -16.84 4.31
N THR A 67 6.39 -18.09 4.17
CA THR A 67 5.55 -19.27 4.32
C THR A 67 5.31 -19.58 5.81
N PRO A 68 4.06 -19.86 6.23
CA PRO A 68 3.76 -20.22 7.61
C PRO A 68 4.39 -21.57 7.97
N PHE A 69 4.93 -21.68 9.17
CA PHE A 69 5.41 -22.94 9.73
C PHE A 69 4.32 -23.62 10.56
N THR A 70 4.32 -24.95 10.60
CA THR A 70 3.38 -25.73 11.42
C THR A 70 3.66 -25.57 12.91
N HIS A 71 4.93 -25.39 13.28
CA HIS A 71 5.40 -25.20 14.66
C HIS A 71 6.57 -24.20 14.67
N ASP A 72 6.85 -23.61 15.82
CA ASP A 72 8.04 -22.78 16.00
C ASP A 72 9.30 -23.63 15.86
N MET A 73 10.21 -23.24 14.96
CA MET A 73 11.45 -23.97 14.66
C MET A 73 12.68 -23.37 15.34
N GLY A 74 12.49 -22.39 16.23
CA GLY A 74 13.57 -21.68 16.91
C GLY A 74 14.22 -20.57 16.07
N GLU A 75 15.01 -19.74 16.73
CA GLU A 75 15.76 -18.66 16.10
C GLU A 75 16.89 -19.21 15.21
N GLY A 76 17.05 -18.67 13.99
CA GLY A 76 18.11 -19.08 13.06
C GLY A 76 17.81 -20.34 12.24
N PHE A 77 16.54 -20.77 12.20
CA PHE A 77 16.12 -21.81 11.26
C PHE A 77 16.05 -21.25 9.83
N LEU A 78 17.04 -21.62 9.00
CA LEU A 78 17.38 -21.20 7.62
C LEU A 78 18.01 -19.81 7.45
#